data_AF-A0A151LDJ6-F1
#
_entry.id   AF-A0A151LDJ6-F1
#
_cell.length_a   1.000
_cell.length_b   1.000
_cell.length_c   1.000
_cell.angle_alpha   90.00
_cell.angle_beta   90.00
_cell.angle_gamma   90.00
#
_symmetry.space_group_name_H-M   'P 1'
#
loop_
_entity.id
_entity.type
_entity.pdbx_description
1 polymer ?
#
loop_
_entity_poly.entity_id
_entity_poly.type
_entity_poly.pdbx_seq_one_letter_code
_entity_poly.pdbx_strand_id
1 'polypeptide(L)'
;KSKNTGKNKHSVNVFKKGVVKPSDSKKTVKVTKKGVKKTLNKNASKKKLLKMKDDDKDSKKKKMKLSIRFKKPKTLKLARNPKCPRIVKSCHSKALDKYGLIKYPLTSEKAMKKIEEINTLVFICDKRANKKNIKKSVKNLFGIECDKVNVLNTLNGDKKAYVRLSGEHDALEVANKIGIL
;
A
#
# COMPACT_ATOMS: atom_id res chain seq x y z
N LYS A 1 -32.78 30.53 -12.31
CA LYS A 1 -31.87 30.68 -11.15
C LYS A 1 -31.84 29.30 -10.45
N SER A 2 -30.95 28.36 -10.78
CA SER A 2 -29.49 28.27 -10.55
C SER A 2 -29.11 27.93 -9.08
N LYS A 3 -28.06 27.11 -8.89
CA LYS A 3 -27.62 26.33 -7.68
C LYS A 3 -28.27 24.92 -7.61
N ASN A 4 -27.58 23.77 -7.72
CA ASN A 4 -26.17 23.37 -7.51
C ASN A 4 -25.66 23.62 -6.07
N THR A 5 -24.99 22.73 -5.34
CA THR A 5 -24.53 21.33 -5.55
C THR A 5 -24.01 20.78 -4.20
N GLY A 6 -23.93 19.45 -3.98
CA GLY A 6 -23.16 18.93 -2.84
C GLY A 6 -23.27 17.43 -2.55
N LYS A 7 -22.35 16.61 -3.10
CA LYS A 7 -22.22 15.18 -2.73
C LYS A 7 -21.03 15.02 -1.78
N ASN A 8 -21.29 14.72 -0.50
CA ASN A 8 -20.22 14.41 0.46
C ASN A 8 -19.56 13.06 0.09
N LYS A 9 -18.23 13.01 0.12
CA LYS A 9 -17.42 11.81 -0.13
C LYS A 9 -16.33 11.74 0.91
N HIS A 10 -16.33 10.69 1.73
CA HIS A 10 -15.22 10.42 2.65
C HIS A 10 -13.93 10.14 1.86
N SER A 11 -12.91 10.97 2.10
CA SER A 11 -11.56 10.78 1.58
C SER A 11 -10.73 9.97 2.57
N VAL A 12 -10.31 8.76 2.17
CA VAL A 12 -9.39 7.96 2.99
C VAL A 12 -7.99 8.58 2.95
N ASN A 13 -7.43 8.89 4.12
CA ASN A 13 -6.11 9.49 4.24
C ASN A 13 -5.01 8.53 3.76
N VAL A 14 -4.15 9.01 2.87
CA VAL A 14 -2.91 8.32 2.46
C VAL A 14 -1.73 9.19 2.88
N PHE A 15 -0.84 8.63 3.69
CA PHE A 15 0.33 9.33 4.24
C PHE A 15 1.23 9.90 3.15
N LYS A 16 1.35 11.23 3.10
CA LYS A 16 2.43 11.92 2.39
C LYS A 16 3.69 11.85 3.26
N LYS A 17 4.77 11.23 2.77
CA LYS A 17 6.10 11.42 3.38
C LYS A 17 6.49 12.88 3.26
N GLY A 18 6.73 13.55 4.38
CA GLY A 18 7.13 14.95 4.42
C GLY A 18 8.56 15.12 3.89
N VAL A 19 8.79 16.17 3.12
CA VAL A 19 10.13 16.72 2.86
C VAL A 19 10.29 17.92 3.78
N VAL A 20 11.25 17.85 4.69
CA VAL A 20 11.51 18.91 5.67
C VAL A 20 12.09 20.14 4.95
N LYS A 21 11.51 21.31 5.22
CA LYS A 21 12.12 22.61 4.89
C LYS A 21 12.91 23.09 6.12
N PRO A 22 14.14 23.63 5.96
CA PRO A 22 14.75 24.44 7.01
C PRO A 22 13.90 25.68 7.26
N SER A 23 13.74 26.07 8.52
CA SER A 23 13.06 27.30 8.94
C SER A 23 14.02 28.19 9.72
N ASP A 24 14.27 29.40 9.22
CA ASP A 24 15.10 30.39 9.90
C ASP A 24 14.54 30.75 11.28
N SER A 25 15.41 30.76 12.30
CA SER A 25 15.11 31.40 13.58
C SER A 25 16.37 32.06 14.14
N LYS A 26 16.24 33.34 14.53
CA LYS A 26 17.33 34.14 15.08
C LYS A 26 17.32 34.07 16.60
N LYS A 27 18.49 33.88 17.22
CA LYS A 27 18.84 34.47 18.53
C LYS A 27 20.23 35.12 18.42
N THR A 28 20.53 36.05 19.32
CA THR A 28 21.51 37.14 19.12
C THR A 28 22.44 37.32 20.34
N VAL A 29 23.28 38.38 20.33
CA VAL A 29 24.10 38.91 21.47
C VAL A 29 25.39 38.09 21.71
N LYS A 30 26.63 38.60 21.79
CA LYS A 30 27.34 39.92 21.64
C LYS A 30 28.88 39.56 21.38
N VAL A 31 29.97 40.36 21.36
CA VAL A 31 30.31 41.80 21.60
C VAL A 31 31.66 42.18 20.90
N THR A 32 31.82 43.41 20.36
CA THR A 32 33.10 44.13 20.03
C THR A 32 34.08 43.58 18.96
N LYS A 33 35.03 44.34 18.33
CA LYS A 33 35.36 45.82 18.31
C LYS A 33 36.15 46.20 17.03
N LYS A 34 35.86 47.38 16.43
CA LYS A 34 36.67 48.16 15.44
C LYS A 34 36.95 47.43 14.09
N GLY A 35 37.18 48.04 12.94
CA GLY A 35 37.33 49.44 12.48
C GLY A 35 38.36 49.42 11.32
N VAL A 36 38.18 49.97 10.11
CA VAL A 36 37.88 51.37 9.71
C VAL A 36 37.34 51.38 8.26
N LYS A 37 36.51 52.38 7.87
CA LYS A 37 36.17 52.62 6.45
C LYS A 37 37.27 53.43 5.75
N LYS A 38 37.66 53.05 4.53
CA LYS A 38 38.22 53.98 3.54
C LYS A 38 37.35 53.98 2.28
N THR A 39 36.97 55.17 1.85
CA THR A 39 36.23 55.46 0.63
C THR A 39 37.18 55.57 -0.57
N LEU A 40 36.65 55.44 -1.79
CA LEU A 40 36.87 56.39 -2.90
C LEU A 40 36.10 55.94 -4.17
N ASN A 41 35.02 56.64 -4.50
CA ASN A 41 34.47 56.62 -5.86
C ASN A 41 35.15 57.73 -6.68
N LYS A 42 35.63 57.41 -7.89
CA LYS A 42 35.85 58.38 -8.96
C LYS A 42 35.41 57.76 -10.29
N ASN A 43 34.38 58.34 -10.91
CA ASN A 43 33.84 57.91 -12.19
C ASN A 43 34.49 58.70 -13.34
N ALA A 44 35.02 58.01 -14.35
CA ALA A 44 35.33 58.57 -15.68
C ALA A 44 35.52 57.39 -16.68
N SER A 45 34.46 56.80 -17.25
CA SER A 45 33.65 57.28 -18.38
C SER A 45 34.33 57.21 -19.76
N LYS A 46 33.71 56.45 -20.68
CA LYS A 46 33.84 56.51 -22.16
C LYS A 46 35.19 56.12 -22.80
N LYS A 47 35.23 54.90 -23.35
CA LYS A 47 35.61 54.71 -24.76
C LYS A 47 34.72 53.64 -25.40
N LYS A 48 34.07 53.98 -26.52
CA LYS A 48 33.04 53.17 -27.22
C LYS A 48 33.59 52.70 -28.57
N LEU A 49 34.71 51.98 -28.52
CA LEU A 49 35.43 51.36 -29.63
C LEU A 49 36.31 50.28 -28.97
N LEU A 50 36.32 49.02 -29.40
CA LEU A 50 35.99 48.51 -30.72
C LEU A 50 34.70 47.66 -30.75
N LYS A 51 33.91 47.81 -31.81
CA LYS A 51 33.16 46.68 -32.37
C LYS A 51 34.14 45.92 -33.28
N MET A 52 34.77 44.87 -32.79
CA MET A 52 35.23 43.84 -33.72
C MET A 52 33.98 43.13 -34.26
N LYS A 53 33.99 42.77 -35.55
CA LYS A 53 32.92 41.95 -36.11
C LYS A 53 33.23 40.51 -35.74
N ASP A 54 32.70 40.09 -34.60
CA ASP A 54 32.63 38.68 -34.25
C ASP A 54 31.53 38.07 -35.12
N ASP A 55 31.82 37.90 -36.42
CA ASP A 55 31.06 37.09 -37.39
C ASP A 55 31.27 35.59 -37.05
N ASP A 56 31.04 35.28 -35.78
CA ASP A 56 31.38 34.04 -35.11
C ASP A 56 30.37 32.97 -35.52
N LYS A 57 30.74 32.26 -36.58
CA LYS A 57 29.92 31.23 -37.26
C LYS A 57 29.19 30.37 -36.25
N ASP A 58 27.86 30.27 -36.44
CA ASP A 58 26.92 29.48 -35.64
C ASP A 58 27.19 27.96 -35.79
N SER A 59 28.31 27.56 -35.20
CA SER A 59 29.01 26.29 -35.40
C SER A 59 28.33 25.21 -34.57
N LYS A 60 27.16 24.76 -35.07
CA LYS A 60 26.25 23.75 -34.51
C LYS A 60 27.01 22.70 -33.68
N LYS A 61 27.03 22.89 -32.36
CA LYS A 61 27.91 22.16 -31.41
C LYS A 61 27.63 20.65 -31.44
N LYS A 62 28.42 19.93 -32.25
CA LYS A 62 28.30 18.47 -32.44
C LYS A 62 28.68 17.76 -31.13
N LYS A 63 27.76 16.94 -30.59
CA LYS A 63 28.04 16.13 -29.39
C LYS A 63 29.04 15.03 -29.73
N MET A 64 30.24 15.10 -29.14
CA MET A 64 31.28 14.08 -29.28
C MET A 64 30.76 12.67 -28.94
N LYS A 65 31.26 11.66 -29.64
CA LYS A 65 30.85 10.25 -29.50
C LYS A 65 32.05 9.40 -29.10
N LEU A 66 32.10 9.01 -27.83
CA LEU A 66 33.14 8.14 -27.26
C LEU A 66 32.96 6.65 -27.63
N SER A 67 32.15 6.32 -28.63
CA SER A 67 31.87 4.94 -29.04
C SER A 67 31.38 4.89 -30.48
N ILE A 68 31.96 3.98 -31.26
CA ILE A 68 31.64 3.73 -32.67
C ILE A 68 30.16 3.29 -32.82
N ARG A 69 29.64 2.50 -31.87
CA ARG A 69 28.25 2.03 -31.89
C ARG A 69 27.31 3.04 -31.21
N PHE A 70 26.28 3.47 -31.92
CA PHE A 70 25.22 4.31 -31.36
C PHE A 70 24.48 3.58 -30.22
N LYS A 71 24.49 4.18 -29.02
CA LYS A 71 23.74 3.70 -27.84
C LYS A 71 22.51 4.58 -27.61
N LYS A 72 21.32 3.98 -27.49
CA LYS A 72 20.07 4.70 -27.19
C LYS A 72 20.17 5.37 -25.81
N PRO A 73 19.96 6.70 -25.69
CA PRO A 73 20.02 7.36 -24.39
C PRO A 73 18.86 6.93 -23.49
N LYS A 74 19.06 7.01 -22.17
CA LYS A 74 17.97 6.85 -21.19
C LYS A 74 17.03 8.05 -21.31
N THR A 75 15.88 7.86 -21.97
CA THR A 75 14.83 8.88 -22.06
C THR A 75 13.95 8.89 -20.81
N LEU A 76 13.28 10.01 -20.55
CA LEU A 76 12.20 10.07 -19.57
C LEU A 76 11.12 9.03 -19.92
N LYS A 77 10.65 8.29 -18.91
CA LYS A 77 9.54 7.34 -19.01
C LYS A 77 8.45 7.78 -18.03
N LEU A 78 7.30 8.21 -18.55
CA LEU A 78 6.14 8.55 -17.74
C LEU A 78 5.54 7.29 -17.09
N ALA A 79 4.92 7.46 -15.93
CA ALA A 79 4.13 6.40 -15.30
C ALA A 79 2.90 6.06 -16.16
N ARG A 80 2.39 4.83 -16.03
CA ARG A 80 1.21 4.37 -16.79
C ARG A 80 -0.06 4.98 -16.20
N ASN A 81 -0.53 6.08 -16.80
CA ASN A 81 -1.81 6.72 -16.48
C ASN A 81 -2.86 6.36 -17.56
N PRO A 82 -3.55 5.20 -17.45
CA PRO A 82 -4.58 4.83 -18.44
C PRO A 82 -5.82 5.72 -18.29
N LYS A 83 -6.45 6.09 -19.42
CA LYS A 83 -7.67 6.92 -19.44
C LYS A 83 -8.90 6.21 -18.86
N CYS A 84 -8.90 4.87 -18.86
CA CYS A 84 -9.98 4.02 -18.38
C CYS A 84 -9.43 2.81 -17.59
N PRO A 85 -10.20 2.22 -16.66
CA PRO A 85 -9.81 0.99 -15.98
C PRO A 85 -9.87 -0.22 -16.93
N ARG A 86 -8.92 -1.16 -16.81
CA ARG A 86 -8.89 -2.39 -17.63
C ARG A 86 -10.07 -3.33 -17.34
N ILE A 87 -10.55 -3.35 -16.10
CA ILE A 87 -11.64 -4.21 -15.64
C ILE A 87 -12.69 -3.30 -15.00
N VAL A 88 -13.95 -3.44 -15.41
CA VAL A 88 -15.07 -2.67 -14.88
C VAL A 88 -15.53 -3.33 -13.57
N LYS A 89 -15.98 -2.53 -12.59
CA LYS A 89 -16.37 -3.05 -11.27
C LYS A 89 -17.51 -4.08 -11.30
N SER A 90 -18.35 -4.06 -12.35
CA SER A 90 -19.46 -5.00 -12.56
C SER A 90 -19.01 -6.39 -13.01
N CYS A 91 -17.91 -6.52 -13.76
CA CYS A 91 -17.39 -7.82 -14.22
C CYS A 91 -16.33 -8.42 -13.29
N HIS A 92 -16.14 -7.85 -12.10
CA HIS A 92 -15.29 -8.45 -11.06
C HIS A 92 -16.10 -9.47 -10.27
N SER A 93 -15.80 -10.76 -10.45
CA SER A 93 -16.31 -11.81 -9.58
C SER A 93 -15.85 -11.55 -8.14
N LYS A 94 -16.81 -11.45 -7.22
CA LYS A 94 -16.54 -11.15 -5.81
C LYS A 94 -15.58 -12.19 -5.22
N ALA A 95 -14.68 -11.75 -4.35
CA ALA A 95 -13.95 -12.65 -3.47
C ALA A 95 -14.94 -13.43 -2.59
N LEU A 96 -14.60 -14.64 -2.17
CA LEU A 96 -15.45 -15.43 -1.28
C LEU A 96 -15.54 -14.74 0.10
N ASP A 97 -16.75 -14.31 0.43
CA ASP A 97 -17.09 -13.76 1.75
C ASP A 97 -17.01 -14.82 2.85
N LYS A 98 -17.01 -14.39 4.12
CA LYS A 98 -16.88 -15.26 5.31
C LYS A 98 -17.82 -16.46 5.27
N TYR A 99 -19.10 -16.21 4.98
CA TYR A 99 -20.18 -17.21 4.86
C TYR A 99 -20.07 -18.10 3.61
N GLY A 100 -19.39 -17.64 2.55
CA GLY A 100 -19.12 -18.46 1.37
C GLY A 100 -17.90 -19.37 1.51
N LEU A 101 -17.09 -19.16 2.57
CA LEU A 101 -15.82 -19.87 2.78
C LEU A 101 -15.95 -21.01 3.81
N ILE A 102 -16.75 -20.81 4.85
CA ILE A 102 -17.15 -21.84 5.82
C ILE A 102 -18.63 -22.13 5.57
N LYS A 103 -18.97 -23.36 5.18
CA LYS A 103 -20.33 -23.74 4.76
C LYS A 103 -21.19 -24.20 5.94
N TYR A 104 -20.71 -25.17 6.70
CA TYR A 104 -21.41 -25.77 7.84
C TYR A 104 -20.41 -26.50 8.78
N PRO A 105 -20.71 -26.64 10.08
CA PRO A 105 -19.95 -27.50 10.99
C PRO A 105 -20.22 -28.99 10.66
N LEU A 106 -19.27 -29.87 10.99
CA LEU A 106 -19.41 -31.31 10.75
C LEU A 106 -19.76 -32.06 12.05
N THR A 107 -20.89 -32.75 12.06
CA THR A 107 -21.51 -33.39 13.24
C THR A 107 -21.26 -34.89 13.38
N SER A 108 -20.39 -35.48 12.57
CA SER A 108 -20.03 -36.91 12.67
C SER A 108 -19.39 -37.24 14.03
N GLU A 109 -19.60 -38.43 14.58
CA GLU A 109 -19.00 -38.93 15.83
C GLU A 109 -17.52 -38.53 16.02
N LYS A 110 -16.69 -38.78 15.00
CA LYS A 110 -15.24 -38.47 15.00
C LYS A 110 -14.92 -36.97 15.05
N ALA A 111 -15.89 -36.11 14.74
CA ALA A 111 -15.82 -34.67 14.91
C ALA A 111 -16.30 -34.24 16.31
N MET A 112 -17.39 -34.80 16.83
CA MET A 112 -17.86 -34.55 18.21
C MET A 112 -16.77 -34.90 19.24
N LYS A 113 -16.21 -36.12 19.12
CA LYS A 113 -15.05 -36.58 19.89
C LYS A 113 -13.79 -35.69 19.73
N LYS A 114 -13.73 -34.85 18.69
CA LYS A 114 -12.62 -33.90 18.45
C LYS A 114 -12.89 -32.49 19.00
N ILE A 115 -14.15 -32.17 19.30
CA ILE A 115 -14.56 -31.03 20.13
C ILE A 115 -14.10 -31.34 21.57
N GLU A 116 -14.59 -32.47 22.11
CA GLU A 116 -14.31 -32.98 23.47
C GLU A 116 -12.80 -33.16 23.77
N GLU A 117 -12.09 -34.04 23.04
CA GLU A 117 -10.76 -34.50 23.46
C GLU A 117 -9.62 -33.47 23.29
N ILE A 118 -9.71 -32.58 22.29
CA ILE A 118 -8.54 -31.81 21.80
C ILE A 118 -8.87 -30.31 21.61
N ASN A 119 -10.07 -29.86 21.99
CA ASN A 119 -10.55 -28.50 21.77
C ASN A 119 -10.44 -28.09 20.27
N THR A 120 -11.06 -28.89 19.40
CA THR A 120 -11.05 -28.66 17.94
C THR A 120 -12.43 -28.74 17.29
N LEU A 121 -12.88 -27.63 16.70
CA LEU A 121 -14.07 -27.60 15.88
C LEU A 121 -13.77 -28.14 14.47
N VAL A 122 -14.74 -28.82 13.86
CA VAL A 122 -14.62 -29.36 12.50
C VAL A 122 -15.64 -28.70 11.57
N PHE A 123 -15.17 -28.15 10.46
CA PHE A 123 -16.02 -27.45 9.49
C PHE A 123 -15.87 -28.03 8.08
N ILE A 124 -16.94 -27.99 7.30
CA ILE A 124 -16.88 -28.08 5.84
C ILE A 124 -16.74 -26.68 5.26
N CYS A 125 -15.76 -26.52 4.38
CA CYS A 125 -15.30 -25.27 3.79
C CYS A 125 -15.26 -25.37 2.26
N ASP A 126 -15.28 -24.23 1.58
CA ASP A 126 -15.18 -24.21 0.11
C ASP A 126 -13.85 -24.78 -0.42
N LYS A 127 -13.90 -25.36 -1.61
CA LYS A 127 -12.77 -25.98 -2.34
C LYS A 127 -11.60 -25.00 -2.51
N ARG A 128 -11.88 -23.70 -2.65
CA ARG A 128 -10.92 -22.61 -2.86
C ARG A 128 -10.40 -22.01 -1.54
N ALA A 129 -10.88 -22.47 -0.38
CA ALA A 129 -10.47 -21.96 0.93
C ALA A 129 -8.99 -22.25 1.25
N ASN A 130 -8.29 -21.23 1.76
CA ASN A 130 -6.92 -21.33 2.27
C ASN A 130 -6.93 -21.33 3.82
N LYS A 131 -5.99 -22.04 4.47
CA LYS A 131 -5.86 -22.10 5.94
C LYS A 131 -5.90 -20.72 6.61
N LYS A 132 -5.20 -19.73 6.04
CA LYS A 132 -5.17 -18.33 6.51
C LYS A 132 -6.54 -17.62 6.41
N ASN A 133 -7.37 -18.01 5.44
CA ASN A 133 -8.71 -17.43 5.25
C ASN A 133 -9.73 -18.12 6.18
N ILE A 134 -9.59 -19.42 6.44
CA ILE A 134 -10.42 -20.16 7.40
C ILE A 134 -10.20 -19.58 8.81
N LYS A 135 -8.94 -19.48 9.29
CA LYS A 135 -8.63 -18.88 10.60
C LYS A 135 -9.21 -17.45 10.76
N LYS A 136 -9.17 -16.64 9.70
CA LYS A 136 -9.81 -15.31 9.68
C LYS A 136 -11.34 -15.37 9.68
N SER A 137 -11.94 -16.33 8.98
CA SER A 137 -13.40 -16.43 8.88
C SER A 137 -14.01 -16.95 10.17
N VAL A 138 -13.41 -17.95 10.81
CA VAL A 138 -13.82 -18.45 12.15
C VAL A 138 -13.83 -17.30 13.17
N LYS A 139 -12.69 -16.60 13.32
CA LYS A 139 -12.58 -15.44 14.22
C LYS A 139 -13.60 -14.34 13.91
N ASN A 140 -13.82 -14.03 12.63
CA ASN A 140 -14.74 -12.97 12.20
C ASN A 140 -16.23 -13.40 12.12
N LEU A 141 -16.59 -14.65 12.43
CA LEU A 141 -17.96 -15.15 12.46
C LEU A 141 -18.42 -15.45 13.88
N PHE A 142 -17.56 -16.12 14.66
CA PHE A 142 -17.90 -16.66 15.97
C PHE A 142 -17.15 -15.97 17.13
N GLY A 143 -16.19 -15.08 16.82
CA GLY A 143 -15.38 -14.35 17.80
C GLY A 143 -14.11 -15.07 18.27
N ILE A 144 -13.88 -16.30 17.82
CA ILE A 144 -12.92 -17.24 18.43
C ILE A 144 -11.47 -17.04 17.94
N GLU A 145 -10.50 -16.97 18.85
CA GLU A 145 -9.08 -17.19 18.55
C GLU A 145 -8.81 -18.67 18.23
N CYS A 146 -8.18 -18.96 17.09
CA CYS A 146 -7.78 -20.33 16.73
C CYS A 146 -6.26 -20.46 16.78
N ASP A 147 -5.69 -21.50 17.40
CA ASP A 147 -4.27 -21.83 17.29
C ASP A 147 -3.90 -22.14 15.83
N LYS A 148 -4.40 -23.28 15.36
CA LYS A 148 -3.91 -24.01 14.18
C LYS A 148 -5.07 -24.57 13.37
N VAL A 149 -4.95 -24.49 12.04
CA VAL A 149 -5.94 -25.03 11.10
C VAL A 149 -5.29 -26.08 10.20
N ASN A 150 -5.77 -27.32 10.33
CA ASN A 150 -5.46 -28.42 9.42
C ASN A 150 -6.62 -28.58 8.42
N VAL A 151 -6.33 -28.91 7.16
CA VAL A 151 -7.36 -29.13 6.14
C VAL A 151 -7.01 -30.34 5.29
N LEU A 152 -8.03 -31.05 4.83
CA LEU A 152 -7.99 -32.04 3.76
C LEU A 152 -9.08 -31.72 2.73
N ASN A 153 -8.95 -32.25 1.52
CA ASN A 153 -10.06 -32.34 0.57
C ASN A 153 -10.83 -33.64 0.84
N THR A 154 -12.16 -33.62 0.76
CA THR A 154 -13.01 -34.83 0.82
C THR A 154 -13.28 -35.39 -0.57
N LEU A 155 -13.83 -36.60 -0.68
CA LEU A 155 -14.22 -37.20 -1.96
C LEU A 155 -15.33 -36.39 -2.67
N ASN A 156 -16.22 -35.75 -1.91
CA ASN A 156 -17.20 -34.77 -2.39
C ASN A 156 -16.53 -33.48 -2.94
N GLY A 157 -15.21 -33.38 -2.82
CA GLY A 157 -14.32 -32.31 -3.29
C GLY A 157 -14.29 -31.07 -2.39
N ASP A 158 -15.17 -30.96 -1.40
CA ASP A 158 -15.15 -29.88 -0.42
C ASP A 158 -14.02 -30.06 0.60
N LYS A 159 -13.61 -28.98 1.26
CA LYS A 159 -12.55 -29.05 2.28
C LYS A 159 -13.13 -29.37 3.65
N LYS A 160 -12.58 -30.38 4.32
CA LYS A 160 -12.81 -30.61 5.76
C LYS A 160 -11.68 -29.95 6.55
N ALA A 161 -12.02 -29.04 7.45
CA ALA A 161 -11.10 -28.25 8.23
C ALA A 161 -11.21 -28.61 9.71
N TYR A 162 -10.11 -29.06 10.31
CA TYR A 162 -9.97 -29.16 11.77
C TYR A 162 -9.35 -27.85 12.27
N VAL A 163 -10.09 -27.13 13.11
CA VAL A 163 -9.72 -25.83 13.66
C VAL A 163 -9.54 -25.99 15.16
N ARG A 164 -8.28 -26.07 15.61
CA ARG A 164 -7.95 -26.05 17.04
C ARG A 164 -8.11 -24.63 17.56
N LEU A 165 -8.87 -24.48 18.63
CA LEU A 165 -9.06 -23.19 19.30
C LEU A 165 -7.83 -22.87 20.17
N SER A 166 -7.71 -21.63 20.63
CA SER A 166 -6.75 -21.29 21.69
C SER A 166 -7.29 -21.75 23.05
N GLY A 167 -6.42 -21.92 24.05
CA GLY A 167 -6.80 -22.35 25.40
C GLY A 167 -7.74 -21.38 26.15
N GLU A 168 -7.90 -20.16 25.63
CA GLU A 168 -8.83 -19.12 26.12
C GLU A 168 -10.30 -19.39 25.75
N HIS A 169 -10.59 -20.38 24.91
CA HIS A 169 -11.94 -20.69 24.43
C HIS A 169 -12.18 -22.19 24.41
N ASP A 170 -13.27 -22.66 25.03
CA ASP A 170 -13.69 -24.05 24.92
C ASP A 170 -14.50 -24.30 23.64
N ALA A 171 -14.20 -25.38 22.93
CA ALA A 171 -14.94 -25.79 21.76
C ALA A 171 -16.36 -26.29 22.10
N LEU A 172 -16.60 -26.79 23.32
CA LEU A 172 -17.93 -27.26 23.73
C LEU A 172 -18.89 -26.08 23.96
N GLU A 173 -18.49 -25.07 24.76
CA GLU A 173 -19.27 -23.82 24.91
C GLU A 173 -19.57 -23.17 23.54
N VAL A 174 -18.56 -23.12 22.67
CA VAL A 174 -18.69 -22.55 21.33
C VAL A 174 -19.59 -23.40 20.42
N ALA A 175 -19.59 -24.72 20.54
CA ALA A 175 -20.49 -25.59 19.79
C ALA A 175 -21.95 -25.38 20.18
N ASN A 176 -22.23 -25.26 21.48
CA ASN A 176 -23.56 -24.92 22.00
C ASN A 176 -24.02 -23.56 21.45
N LYS A 177 -23.13 -22.56 21.44
CA LYS A 177 -23.39 -21.21 20.91
C LYS A 177 -23.66 -21.16 19.40
N ILE A 178 -23.24 -22.17 18.64
CA ILE A 178 -23.53 -22.33 17.21
C ILE A 178 -24.77 -23.24 16.98
N GLY A 179 -25.21 -23.99 17.99
CA GLY A 179 -26.35 -24.92 17.91
C GLY A 179 -26.00 -26.23 17.20
N ILE A 180 -24.89 -26.87 17.62
CA ILE A 180 -24.35 -28.10 17.00
C ILE A 180 -24.35 -29.31 17.97
N LEU A 181 -24.61 -29.06 19.25
CA LEU A 181 -24.65 -30.01 20.36
C LEU A 181 -25.91 -29.75 21.18
#